data_AF-A0A4V1CBT0-F1
#
_entry.id   AF-A0A4V1CBT0-F1
#
_cell.length_a   1.000
_cell.length_b   1.000
_cell.length_c   1.000
_cell.angle_alpha   90.00
_cell.angle_beta   90.00
_cell.angle_gamma   90.00
#
_symmetry.space_group_name_H-M   'P 1'
#
loop_
_entity.id
_entity.type
_entity.pdbx_description
1 polymer ?
#
loop_
_entity_poly.entity_id
_entity_poly.type
_entity_poly.pdbx_seq_one_letter_code
_entity_poly.pdbx_strand_id
1 'polypeptide(L)' 'MNERWKYQLKTGGLWGVLMIVFSILFTLKEKPLEVQLTSPNFYIRSLVYLLAGTFILGYFNWKAKKKAEENKK' A
#
# COMPACT_ATOMS: atom_id res chain seq x y z
N MET A 1 14.91 9.26 -10.33
CA MET A 1 14.30 8.97 -9.01
C MET A 1 15.24 8.09 -8.21
N ASN A 2 15.47 8.38 -6.93
CA ASN A 2 16.36 7.59 -6.08
C ASN A 2 15.86 6.12 -6.00
N GLU A 3 16.78 5.14 -5.96
CA GLU A 3 16.44 3.69 -5.94
C GLU A 3 15.51 3.34 -4.79
N ARG A 4 15.71 3.97 -3.63
CA ARG A 4 14.84 3.86 -2.46
C ARG A 4 13.39 4.17 -2.82
N TRP A 5 13.13 5.34 -3.39
CA TRP A 5 11.78 5.78 -3.76
C TRP A 5 11.15 4.84 -4.79
N LYS A 6 11.94 4.35 -5.75
CA LYS A 6 11.47 3.37 -6.76
C LYS A 6 11.04 2.07 -6.10
N TYR A 7 11.80 1.58 -5.12
CA TYR A 7 11.47 0.37 -4.37
C TYR A 7 10.26 0.56 -3.45
N GLN A 8 10.18 1.68 -2.73
CA GLN A 8 9.06 2.01 -1.84
C GLN A 8 7.73 2.11 -2.60
N LEU A 9 7.72 2.79 -3.74
CA LEU A 9 6.52 2.89 -4.58
C LEU A 9 6.16 1.53 -5.20
N LYS A 10 7.15 0.74 -5.65
CA LYS A 10 6.89 -0.58 -6.23
C LYS A 10 6.32 -1.57 -5.22
N THR A 11 6.91 -1.65 -4.02
CA THR A 11 6.50 -2.64 -3.01
C THR A 11 5.35 -2.14 -2.15
N GLY A 12 5.47 -0.93 -1.62
CA GLY A 12 4.48 -0.29 -0.78
C GLY A 12 3.23 0.16 -1.54
N GLY A 13 3.40 0.68 -2.75
CA GLY A 13 2.27 1.05 -3.61
C GLY A 13 1.48 -0.19 -4.06
N LEU A 14 2.16 -1.27 -4.46
CA LEU A 14 1.50 -2.55 -4.80
C LEU A 14 0.68 -3.08 -3.61
N TRP A 15 1.24 -3.07 -2.40
CA TRP A 15 0.52 -3.46 -1.20
C TRP A 15 -0.69 -2.57 -0.93
N GLY A 16 -0.54 -1.24 -1.04
CA GLY A 16 -1.64 -0.30 -0.82
C GLY A 16 -2.80 -0.51 -1.79
N VAL A 17 -2.50 -0.75 -3.07
CA VAL A 17 -3.51 -1.10 -4.09
C VAL A 17 -4.21 -2.42 -3.75
N LEU A 18 -3.46 -3.46 -3.35
CA LEU A 18 -4.04 -4.73 -2.92
C LEU A 18 -4.98 -4.55 -1.71
N MET A 19 -4.61 -3.73 -0.73
CA MET A 19 -5.45 -3.45 0.42
C MET A 19 -6.75 -2.74 0.05
N ILE A 20 -6.72 -1.83 -0.91
CA ILE A 20 -7.93 -1.18 -1.44
C ILE A 20 -8.83 -2.23 -2.11
N VAL A 21 -8.26 -3.07 -2.97
CA VAL A 21 -9.02 -4.14 -3.64
C VAL A 21 -9.64 -5.10 -2.63
N PHE A 22 -8.88 -5.55 -1.63
CA PHE A 22 -9.42 -6.42 -0.59
C PHE A 22 -10.49 -5.72 0.25
N SER A 23 -10.32 -4.45 0.61
CA SER A 23 -11.34 -3.69 1.32
C SER A 23 -12.66 -3.68 0.54
N ILE A 24 -12.60 -3.45 -0.77
CA ILE A 24 -13.78 -3.48 -1.64
C ILE A 24 -14.41 -4.88 -1.63
N LEU A 25 -13.58 -5.92 -1.82
CA LEU A 25 -14.05 -7.31 -1.89
C LEU A 25 -14.74 -7.76 -0.60
N PHE A 26 -14.22 -7.37 0.57
CA PHE A 26 -14.86 -7.68 1.85
C PHE A 26 -16.14 -6.90 2.08
N THR A 27 -16.20 -5.64 1.64
CA THR A 27 -17.38 -4.78 1.82
C THR A 27 -18.47 -5.00 0.76
N LEU A 28 -18.19 -5.74 -0.32
CA LEU A 28 -19.18 -6.08 -1.37
C LEU A 28 -20.44 -6.76 -0.81
N LYS A 29 -20.31 -7.56 0.26
CA LYS A 29 -21.47 -8.19 0.92
C LYS A 29 -22.36 -7.20 1.66
N GLU A 30 -21.82 -6.06 2.08
CA GLU A 30 -22.52 -5.05 2.87
C GLU A 30 -23.06 -3.91 1.99
N LYS A 31 -22.27 -3.47 1.01
CA LYS A 31 -22.59 -2.33 0.14
C LYS A 31 -22.17 -2.61 -1.30
N PRO A 32 -23.02 -2.30 -2.30
CA PRO A 32 -22.64 -2.39 -3.70
C PRO A 32 -21.53 -1.37 -4.04
N LEU A 33 -20.74 -1.67 -5.08
CA LEU A 33 -19.56 -0.89 -5.47
C LEU A 33 -19.86 0.59 -5.70
N GLU A 34 -20.99 0.90 -6.34
CA GLU A 34 -21.42 2.25 -6.66
C GLU A 34 -21.59 3.13 -5.40
N VAL A 35 -22.09 2.53 -4.32
CA VAL A 35 -22.27 3.19 -3.03
C VAL A 35 -20.95 3.33 -2.28
N GLN A 36 -20.02 2.40 -2.47
CA GLN A 36 -18.69 2.49 -1.87
C GLN A 36 -17.86 3.61 -2.51
N LEU A 37 -17.87 3.70 -3.85
CA LEU A 37 -17.11 4.70 -4.60
C LEU A 37 -17.65 6.12 -4.42
N THR A 38 -18.91 6.29 -4.05
CA THR A 38 -19.48 7.61 -3.72
C THR A 38 -19.18 8.05 -2.29
N SER A 39 -18.62 7.16 -1.44
CA SER A 39 -18.33 7.47 -0.05
C SER A 39 -16.99 8.20 0.14
N PRO A 40 -16.97 9.39 0.76
CA PRO A 40 -15.73 10.10 1.08
C PRO A 40 -14.79 9.27 1.97
N ASN A 41 -15.37 8.44 2.85
CA ASN A 41 -14.62 7.59 3.77
C ASN A 41 -13.80 6.51 3.03
N PHE A 42 -14.29 6.04 1.88
CA PHE A 42 -13.56 5.08 1.05
C PHE A 42 -12.24 5.68 0.52
N TYR A 43 -12.28 6.93 0.05
CA TYR A 43 -11.09 7.63 -0.44
C TYR A 43 -10.09 7.93 0.67
N ILE A 44 -10.56 8.33 1.85
CA ILE A 44 -9.70 8.57 3.02
C ILE A 44 -8.97 7.27 3.40
N ARG A 45 -9.70 6.15 3.52
CA ARG A 45 -9.09 4.84 3.82
C ARG A 45 -8.11 4.40 2.73
N SER A 46 -8.47 4.59 1.46
CA SER A 46 -7.59 4.27 0.34
C SER A 46 -6.29 5.07 0.37
N LEU A 47 -6.38 6.36 0.69
CA LEU A 47 -5.21 7.22 0.88
C LEU A 47 -4.35 6.72 2.05
N VAL A 48 -4.98 6.35 3.18
CA VAL A 48 -4.28 5.78 4.34
C VAL A 48 -3.55 4.49 3.96
N TYR A 49 -4.19 3.58 3.20
CA TYR A 49 -3.54 2.34 2.76
C TYR A 49 -2.35 2.60 1.82
N LEU A 50 -2.46 3.55 0.89
CA LEU A 50 -1.37 3.92 0.00
C LEU A 50 -0.20 4.57 0.75
N LEU A 51 -0.49 5.48 1.69
CA LEU A 51 0.52 6.12 2.53
C LEU A 51 1.18 5.12 3.48
N ALA A 52 0.40 4.29 4.17
CA ALA A 52 0.93 3.24 5.05
C ALA A 52 1.77 2.22 4.26
N GLY A 53 1.28 1.78 3.10
CA GLY A 53 2.02 0.90 2.20
C GLY A 53 3.37 1.49 1.81
N THR A 54 3.37 2.72 1.32
CA THR A 54 4.57 3.38 0.79
C THR A 54 5.58 3.76 1.88
N PHE A 55 5.11 4.42 2.94
CA PHE A 55 5.99 4.99 3.97
C PHE A 55 6.34 4.01 5.09
N ILE A 56 5.43 3.11 5.47
CA ILE A 56 5.69 2.15 6.54
C ILE A 56 6.30 0.90 5.90
N LEU A 57 5.49 0.14 5.16
CA LEU A 57 5.92 -1.14 4.57
C LEU A 57 7.08 -0.98 3.59
N GLY A 58 6.98 -0.04 2.66
CA GLY A 58 8.03 0.23 1.69
C GLY A 58 9.35 0.62 2.36
N TYR A 59 9.30 1.42 3.43
CA TYR A 59 10.50 1.82 4.17
C TYR A 59 11.13 0.65 4.94
N PHE A 60 10.32 -0.12 5.68
CA PHE A 60 10.82 -1.29 6.42
C PHE A 60 11.41 -2.33 5.47
N ASN A 61 10.77 -2.59 4.33
CA ASN A 61 11.28 -3.51 3.32
C ASN A 61 12.58 -3.00 2.68
N TRP A 62 12.70 -1.69 2.41
CA TRP A 62 13.94 -1.11 1.92
C TRP A 62 15.08 -1.25 2.93
N LYS A 63 14.80 -0.98 4.21
CA LYS A 63 15.77 -1.15 5.30
C LYS A 63 16.20 -2.60 5.46
N ALA A 64 15.26 -3.54 5.38
CA ALA A 64 15.54 -4.97 5.43
C ALA A 64 16.40 -5.42 4.23
N LYS A 65 16.07 -4.94 3.02
CA LYS A 65 16.86 -5.20 1.81
C LYS A 65 18.30 -4.71 1.96
N LYS A 66 18.51 -3.46 2.40
CA LYS A 66 19.83 -2.88 2.65
C LYS A 66 20.64 -3.71 3.66
N LYS A 67 20.03 -4.10 4.78
CA LYS A 67 20.68 -4.95 5.79
C LYS A 67 21.08 -6.32 5.22
N ALA A 68 20.24 -6.91 4.36
CA ALA A 68 20.54 -8.18 3.71
C ALA A 68 21.67 -8.08 2.67
N GLU A 69 21.83 -6.92 2.01
CA GLU A 69 22.95 -6.65 1.10
C GLU A 69 24.26 -6.42 1.85
N GLU A 70 24.23 -5.74 3.00
CA GLU A 70 25.39 -5.53 3.86
C GLU A 70 25.92 -6.83 4.45
N ASN A 71 25.04 -7.71 4.94
CA ASN A 71 25.44 -9.01 5.50
C ASN A 71 25.96 -10.02 4.46
N LYS A 72 25.83 -9.72 3.15
CA LYS A 72 26.31 -10.59 2.05
C LYS A 72 27.66 -10.15 1.49
N LYS A 73 28.20 -9.00 1.92
CA LYS A 73 29.54 -8.52 1.60
C LYS A 73 30.53 -8.92 2.69
#